data_AF-A0A431HVA4-F1
#
_entry.id   AF-A0A431HVA4-F1
#
_cell.length_a   1.000
_cell.length_b   1.000
_cell.length_c   1.000
_cell.angle_alpha   90.00
_cell.angle_beta   90.00
_cell.angle_gamma   90.00
#
_symmetry.space_group_name_H-M   'P 1'
#
loop_
_entity.id
_entity.type
_entity.pdbx_description
1 polymer ?
#
loop_
_entity_poly.entity_id
_entity_poly.type
_entity_poly.pdbx_seq_one_letter_code
_entity_poly.pdbx_strand_id
1 'polypeptide(L)' 'MSTFKDPLILEDVGDGTFILKKSFSYSLGEIGSDITIVVPENFRTDLASIPGIVNWLVPKLGKYNKGAVVH' A
#
# COMPACT_ATOMS: atom_id res chain seq x y z
N MET A 1 15.49 7.87 -7.66
CA MET A 1 16.00 6.93 -6.62
C MET A 1 14.78 6.32 -5.95
N SER A 2 14.72 4.98 -5.87
CA SER A 2 13.61 4.26 -5.21
C SER A 2 13.57 4.58 -3.72
N THR A 3 12.38 4.90 -3.21
CA THR A 3 12.10 5.11 -1.77
C THR A 3 11.55 3.85 -1.10
N PHE A 4 11.69 2.69 -1.74
CA PHE A 4 11.15 1.41 -1.25
C PHE A 4 11.57 1.04 0.18
N LYS A 5 12.78 1.44 0.59
CA LYS A 5 13.30 1.18 1.95
C LYS A 5 12.86 2.20 2.99
N ASP A 6 12.24 3.30 2.56
CA ASP A 6 11.73 4.31 3.49
C ASP A 6 10.45 3.80 4.14
N PRO A 7 10.20 4.15 5.42
CA PRO A 7 8.96 3.79 6.08
C PRO A 7 7.76 4.40 5.35
N LEU A 8 6.77 3.56 5.04
CA LEU A 8 5.49 3.98 4.47
C LEU A 8 4.64 4.65 5.55
N ILE A 9 4.34 5.94 5.39
CA ILE A 9 3.55 6.71 6.35
C ILE A 9 2.10 6.79 5.85
N LEU A 10 1.19 6.15 6.59
CA LEU A 10 -0.22 6.07 6.27
C LEU A 10 -1.06 6.72 7.39
N GLU A 11 -2.14 7.37 7.00
CA GLU A 11 -3.19 7.86 7.91
C GLU A 11 -4.43 6.96 7.76
N ASP A 12 -4.94 6.45 8.88
CA ASP A 12 -6.18 5.67 8.90
C ASP A 12 -7.39 6.60 8.83
N VAL A 13 -8.28 6.37 7.86
CA VAL A 13 -9.49 7.17 7.65
C VAL A 13 -10.68 6.67 8.49
N GLY A 14 -10.56 5.49 9.12
CA GLY A 14 -11.55 4.92 10.03
C GLY A 14 -12.64 4.09 9.35
N ASP A 15 -12.63 3.96 8.03
CA ASP A 15 -13.58 3.17 7.23
C ASP A 15 -12.98 1.89 6.65
N GLY A 16 -11.78 1.51 7.10
CA GLY A 16 -11.01 0.42 6.50
C GLY A 16 -10.14 0.84 5.33
N THR A 17 -9.99 2.15 5.09
CA THR A 17 -9.04 2.70 4.12
C THR A 17 -7.98 3.57 4.77
N PHE A 18 -6.86 3.69 4.08
CA PHE A 18 -5.69 4.45 4.47
C PHE A 18 -5.35 5.47 3.39
N ILE A 19 -4.83 6.62 3.81
CA ILE A 19 -4.33 7.66 2.92
C ILE A 19 -2.81 7.74 3.07
N LEU A 20 -2.12 7.73 1.94
CA LEU A 20 -0.67 7.88 1.89
C LEU A 20 -0.26 9.32 2.20
N LYS A 21 0.49 9.53 3.29
CA LYS A 21 0.91 10.89 3.72
C LYS A 21 2.17 11.38 3.02
N LYS A 22 2.96 10.47 2.45
CA LYS A 22 4.20 10.79 1.75
C LYS A 22 4.27 9.96 0.47
N SER A 23 4.57 10.61 -0.65
CA SER A 23 4.76 9.91 -1.91
C SER A 23 5.78 8.77 -1.78
N PHE A 24 5.47 7.65 -2.44
CA PHE A 24 6.27 6.44 -2.38
C PHE A 24 6.65 6.02 -3.80
N SER A 25 7.87 5.52 -3.99
CA SER A 25 8.36 5.12 -5.31
C SER A 25 9.16 3.83 -5.23
N TYR A 26 8.98 2.97 -6.22
CA TYR A 26 9.71 1.70 -6.35
C TYR A 26 10.03 1.38 -7.80
N SER A 27 11.12 0.65 -8.02
CA SER A 27 11.55 0.19 -9.35
C SER A 27 10.80 -1.08 -9.73
N LEU A 28 10.31 -1.14 -10.97
CA LEU A 28 9.60 -2.31 -11.50
C LEU A 28 10.59 -3.29 -12.15
N GLY A 29 10.47 -4.58 -11.80
CA GLY A 29 11.28 -5.66 -12.37
C GLY A 29 12.53 -5.94 -11.56
N GLU A 30 13.56 -5.11 -11.73
CA GLU A 30 14.85 -5.27 -11.05
C GLU A 30 15.32 -3.98 -10.36
N ILE A 31 16.19 -4.14 -9.36
CA ILE A 31 16.80 -3.02 -8.64
C ILE A 31 17.70 -2.26 -9.62
N GLY A 32 17.33 -1.01 -9.94
CA GLY A 32 18.06 -0.20 -10.92
C GLY A 32 17.44 -0.18 -12.32
N SER A 33 16.29 -0.82 -12.53
CA SER A 33 15.46 -0.63 -13.73
C SER A 33 15.09 0.86 -13.89
N ASP A 34 15.11 1.34 -15.13
CA ASP A 34 14.68 2.70 -15.49
C ASP A 34 13.16 2.91 -15.31
N ILE A 35 12.41 1.84 -15.07
CA ILE A 35 10.97 1.90 -14.85
C ILE A 35 10.70 2.09 -13.36
N THR A 36 10.31 3.30 -12.98
CA THR A 36 9.91 3.65 -11.60
C THR A 36 8.42 3.91 -11.54
N ILE A 37 7.73 3.26 -10.60
CA ILE A 37 6.34 3.54 -10.26
C ILE A 37 6.34 4.55 -9.11
N VAL A 38 5.53 5.60 -9.25
CA VAL A 38 5.33 6.63 -8.22
C VAL A 38 3.89 6.60 -7.76
N VAL A 39 3.69 6.35 -6.46
CA VAL A 39 2.41 6.45 -5.78
C VAL A 39 2.32 7.86 -5.17
N PRO A 40 1.35 8.68 -5.60
CA PRO A 40 1.27 10.07 -5.16
C PRO A 40 0.87 10.15 -3.69
N GLU A 41 1.22 11.27 -3.06
CA GLU A 41 0.62 11.64 -1.78
C GLU A 41 -0.90 11.73 -1.89
N ASN A 42 -1.58 11.48 -0.78
CA ASN A 42 -3.03 11.37 -0.67
C ASN A 42 -3.67 10.19 -1.41
N PHE A 43 -2.87 9.23 -1.91
CA PHE A 43 -3.39 8.00 -2.48
C PHE A 43 -4.19 7.22 -1.44
N ARG A 44 -5.46 6.91 -1.75
CA ARG A 44 -6.36 6.14 -0.89
C ARG A 44 -6.29 4.66 -1.25
N THR A 45 -6.06 3.83 -0.26
CA THR A 45 -5.94 2.37 -0.43
C THR A 45 -6.52 1.64 0.76
N ASP A 46 -7.15 0.49 0.55
CA ASP A 46 -7.57 -0.42 1.63
C ASP A 46 -6.46 -1.42 2.00
N LEU A 47 -5.32 -1.36 1.30
CA LEU A 47 -4.21 -2.31 1.40
C LEU A 47 -4.67 -3.77 1.19
N ALA A 48 -5.87 -4.00 0.65
CA ALA A 48 -6.41 -5.33 0.54
C ALA A 48 -5.81 -6.03 -0.69
N SER A 49 -5.05 -7.10 -0.46
CA SER A 49 -4.62 -8.02 -1.53
C SER A 49 -5.69 -9.07 -1.86
N ILE A 50 -6.86 -8.98 -1.21
CA ILE A 50 -7.94 -9.96 -1.30
C ILE A 50 -8.91 -9.54 -2.41
N PRO A 51 -9.20 -10.41 -3.40
CA PRO A 51 -10.18 -10.11 -4.45
C PRO A 51 -11.53 -9.70 -3.85
N GLY A 52 -12.17 -8.67 -4.42
CA GLY A 52 -13.41 -8.09 -3.89
C GLY A 52 -14.53 -9.09 -3.59
N ILE A 53 -14.60 -10.20 -4.36
CA ILE A 53 -15.59 -11.28 -4.19
C ILE A 53 -15.45 -11.99 -2.82
N VAL A 54 -14.22 -12.14 -2.31
CA VAL A 54 -13.94 -12.85 -1.06
C VAL A 54 -13.52 -11.92 0.09
N ASN A 55 -13.53 -10.60 -0.14
CA ASN A 55 -13.18 -9.59 0.86
C ASN A 55 -14.12 -9.56 2.08
N TRP A 56 -15.32 -10.16 2.00
CA TRP A 56 -16.23 -10.27 3.15
C TRP A 56 -15.83 -11.37 4.15
N LEU A 57 -15.01 -12.35 3.73
CA LEU A 57 -14.60 -13.50 4.56
C LEU A 57 -13.51 -13.13 5.57
N VAL A 58 -12.77 -12.06 5.31
CA VAL A 58 -11.64 -11.62 6.14
C VAL A 58 -11.95 -10.23 6.68
N PRO A 59 -11.81 -10.00 7.99
CA PRO A 59 -11.94 -8.65 8.55
C PRO A 59 -10.96 -7.71 7.84
N LYS A 60 -11.48 -6.62 7.25
CA LYS A 60 -10.66 -5.58 6.59
C LYS A 60 -9.64 -4.94 7.52
N LEU A 61 -9.97 -4.87 8.80
CA LEU A 61 -9.12 -4.32 9.85
C LEU A 61 -8.95 -5.33 10.99
N GLY A 62 -7.74 -5.40 11.54
CA GLY A 62 -7.41 -6.19 12.73
C GLY A 62 -6.15 -7.03 12.55
N LYS A 63 -6.25 -8.32 12.85
CA LYS A 63 -5.12 -9.26 12.97
C LYS A 63 -4.22 -9.33 11.73
N TYR A 64 -4.78 -9.05 10.54
CA TYR A 64 -4.11 -9.25 9.26
C TYR A 64 -3.58 -7.95 8.61
N ASN A 65 -3.78 -6.79 9.24
CA ASN A 65 -3.41 -5.48 8.65
C ASN A 65 -1.92 -5.38 8.31
N LYS A 66 -1.05 -6.03 9.08
CA LYS A 66 0.41 -6.01 8.83
C LYS A 66 0.83 -6.74 7.56
N GLY A 67 0.06 -7.77 7.14
CA GLY A 67 0.35 -8.57 5.94
C GLY A 67 -0.19 -7.96 4.65
N ALA A 68 -1.08 -6.97 4.76
CA ALA A 68 -1.76 -6.36 3.63
C ALA A 68 -0.94 -5.20 2.99
N VAL A 69 0.08 -4.69 3.70
CA VAL A 69 0.71 -3.40 3.38
C VAL A 69 1.47 -3.38 2.06
N VAL A 70 2.08 -4.50 1.62
CA VAL A 70 2.90 -4.50 0.39
C VAL A 70 2.99 -5.92 -0.19
N HIS A 71 2.60 -6.08 -1.47
CA HIS A 71 3.10 -7.13 -2.36
C HIS A 71 3.89 -6.47 -3.48
#